data_AF-A0A2P6ARN6-F1
#
_entry.id   AF-A0A2P6ARN6-F1
#
_cell.length_a   1.000
_cell.length_b   1.000
_cell.length_c   1.000
_cell.angle_alpha   90.00
_cell.angle_beta   90.00
_cell.angle_gamma   90.00
#
_symmetry.space_group_name_H-M   'P 1'
#
loop_
_entity.id
_entity.type
_entity.pdbx_description
1 polymer ?
#
loop_
_entity_poly.entity_id
_entity_poly.type
_entity_poly.pdbx_seq_one_letter_code
_entity_poly.pdbx_strand_id
1 'polypeptide(L)'
;GAFRLVAAAHRDPAAAMDRLVASYCAQHYASKPNASEITRQVRVILDAMLSADDLDHILAHPWLRLNLITTRCQGLAASRQSSVQAIGFALAFMGNLRHRDRLAGSFERCVFHNHAEPGDALRADAFRTHHAALTRDNLASATLASGTIPLMMETVRDIPAGPAGAHIDGGMIDYHMDLALRDDQDGILFIPHYEQRVVPGWFDKGLKRRAARHGERMLVLSPNPEHVARLPGGKIPCRKDFKRYHQRDAERLQAWRAGLDLSERIADEFRDVVARGTIMSRLQPL
;
A
#
# COMPACT_ATOMS: atom_id res chain seq x y z
N GLY A 1 0.09 0.40 2.10
CA GLY A 1 -1.38 0.35 2.26
C GLY A 1 -1.79 -0.83 3.11
N ALA A 2 -1.48 -2.06 2.68
CA ALA A 2 -1.92 -3.28 3.37
C ALA A 2 -1.62 -3.32 4.87
N PHE A 3 -0.37 -3.12 5.29
CA PHE A 3 0.04 -3.22 6.71
C PHE A 3 -0.82 -2.39 7.67
N ARG A 4 -1.14 -1.13 7.31
CA ARG A 4 -2.02 -0.28 8.15
C ARG A 4 -3.47 -0.77 8.20
N LEU A 5 -3.99 -1.35 7.12
CA LEU A 5 -5.37 -1.88 7.08
C LEU A 5 -5.46 -3.20 7.84
N VAL A 6 -4.40 -4.01 7.79
CA VAL A 6 -4.26 -5.21 8.61
C VAL A 6 -4.17 -4.82 10.08
N ALA A 7 -3.36 -3.81 10.45
CA ALA A 7 -3.34 -3.25 11.80
C ALA A 7 -4.73 -2.77 12.24
N ALA A 8 -5.47 -2.08 11.36
CA ALA A 8 -6.83 -1.63 11.64
C ALA A 8 -7.85 -2.76 11.85
N ALA A 9 -7.54 -3.98 11.40
CA ALA A 9 -8.37 -5.16 11.57
C ALA A 9 -8.05 -5.96 12.86
N HIS A 10 -7.12 -5.50 13.70
CA HIS A 10 -6.85 -6.14 14.99
C HIS A 10 -7.93 -5.78 16.02
N ARG A 11 -8.02 -6.57 17.10
CA ARG A 11 -8.92 -6.25 18.24
C ARG A 11 -8.57 -4.91 18.88
N ASP A 12 -7.28 -4.63 18.98
CA ASP A 12 -6.72 -3.34 19.37
C ASP A 12 -5.91 -2.74 18.21
N PRO A 13 -6.57 -1.96 17.32
CA PRO A 13 -5.92 -1.31 16.19
C PRO A 13 -4.77 -0.38 16.58
N ALA A 14 -4.89 0.29 17.73
CA ALA A 14 -3.88 1.25 18.19
C ALA A 14 -2.60 0.52 18.60
N ALA A 15 -2.72 -0.51 19.44
CA ALA A 15 -1.57 -1.32 19.84
C ALA A 15 -0.91 -2.04 18.63
N ALA A 16 -1.69 -2.50 17.65
CA ALA A 16 -1.14 -3.09 16.43
C ALA A 16 -0.37 -2.07 15.58
N MET A 17 -0.88 -0.84 15.48
CA MET A 17 -0.18 0.27 14.81
C MET A 17 1.12 0.63 15.54
N ASP A 18 1.11 0.69 16.86
CA ASP A 18 2.30 0.99 17.66
C ASP A 18 3.39 -0.05 17.45
N ARG A 19 3.04 -1.35 17.43
CA ARG A 19 3.99 -2.44 17.11
C ARG A 19 4.55 -2.29 15.69
N LEU A 20 3.70 -1.97 14.72
CA LEU A 20 4.11 -1.73 13.33
C LEU A 20 5.11 -0.57 13.24
N VAL A 21 4.81 0.57 13.87
CA VAL A 21 5.66 1.77 13.87
C VAL A 21 6.97 1.51 14.60
N ALA A 22 6.92 0.91 15.79
CA ALA A 22 8.10 0.59 16.59
C ALA A 22 9.04 -0.35 15.82
N SER A 23 8.51 -1.44 15.25
CA SER A 23 9.31 -2.40 14.47
C SER A 23 9.88 -1.78 13.20
N TYR A 24 9.10 -0.95 12.49
CA TYR A 24 9.59 -0.25 11.31
C TYR A 24 10.74 0.72 11.64
N CYS A 25 10.60 1.50 12.71
CA CYS A 25 11.63 2.45 13.15
C CYS A 25 12.90 1.73 13.60
N ALA A 26 12.78 0.58 14.28
CA ALA A 26 13.89 -0.23 14.77
C ALA A 26 14.76 -0.87 13.66
N GLN A 27 14.32 -0.84 12.40
CA GLN A 27 15.14 -1.34 11.28
C GLN A 27 16.51 -0.66 11.22
N HIS A 28 17.55 -1.47 11.14
CA HIS A 28 18.92 -1.01 10.92
C HIS A 28 19.58 -1.88 9.85
N TYR A 29 20.39 -1.25 8.99
CA TYR A 29 21.17 -1.94 7.97
C TYR A 29 22.63 -1.50 8.09
N ALA A 30 23.53 -2.45 8.39
CA ALA A 30 24.95 -2.17 8.57
C ALA A 30 25.65 -1.78 7.25
N SER A 31 25.11 -2.23 6.11
CA SER A 31 25.58 -1.89 4.77
C SER A 31 24.40 -1.83 3.81
N LYS A 32 24.65 -1.65 2.50
CA LYS A 32 23.57 -1.65 1.50
C LYS A 32 22.90 -3.05 1.46
N PRO A 33 21.62 -3.17 1.88
CA PRO A 33 20.99 -4.47 1.97
C PRO A 33 20.65 -5.03 0.59
N ASN A 34 20.64 -6.35 0.49
CA ASN A 34 20.12 -7.06 -0.68
C ASN A 34 18.62 -7.38 -0.53
N ALA A 35 17.99 -7.90 -1.59
CA ALA A 35 16.54 -8.15 -1.60
C ALA A 35 16.08 -9.14 -0.51
N SER A 36 16.88 -10.16 -0.21
CA SER A 36 16.58 -11.15 0.81
C SER A 36 16.62 -10.53 2.21
N GLU A 37 17.62 -9.69 2.48
CA GLU A 37 17.73 -8.98 3.75
C GLU A 37 16.56 -8.01 3.98
N ILE A 38 16.18 -7.22 2.97
CA ILE A 38 15.01 -6.33 3.06
C ILE A 38 13.74 -7.15 3.29
N THR A 39 13.57 -8.26 2.58
CA THR A 39 12.39 -9.13 2.73
C THR A 39 12.31 -9.72 4.14
N ARG A 40 13.44 -10.19 4.69
CA ARG A 40 13.52 -10.68 6.07
C ARG A 40 13.16 -9.59 7.08
N GLN A 41 13.65 -8.36 6.91
CA GLN A 41 13.30 -7.26 7.82
C GLN A 41 11.81 -6.91 7.75
N VAL A 42 11.21 -6.90 6.56
CA VAL A 42 9.77 -6.66 6.42
C VAL A 42 8.94 -7.79 7.04
N ARG A 43 9.41 -9.04 6.98
CA ARG A 43 8.78 -10.16 7.71
C ARG A 43 8.84 -9.96 9.22
N VAL A 44 9.97 -9.52 9.78
CA VAL A 44 10.07 -9.18 11.22
C VAL A 44 9.04 -8.11 11.61
N ILE A 45 8.81 -7.11 10.76
CA ILE A 45 7.78 -6.09 11.00
C ILE A 45 6.37 -6.69 10.97
N LEU A 46 6.11 -7.54 9.98
CA LEU A 46 4.84 -8.23 9.84
C LEU A 46 4.54 -9.14 11.04
N ASP A 47 5.52 -9.92 11.47
CA ASP A 47 5.41 -10.87 12.59
C ASP A 47 5.26 -10.14 13.93
N ALA A 48 5.91 -8.98 14.10
CA ALA A 48 5.72 -8.13 15.28
C ALA A 48 4.30 -7.54 15.35
N MET A 49 3.67 -7.31 14.19
CA MET A 49 2.31 -6.79 14.12
C MET A 49 1.27 -7.89 14.34
N LEU A 50 1.38 -9.01 13.61
CA LEU A 50 0.45 -10.14 13.61
C LEU A 50 0.67 -11.07 14.81
N SER A 51 -0.16 -10.95 15.85
CA SER A 51 -0.20 -11.94 16.93
C SER A 51 -1.06 -13.15 16.52
N ALA A 52 -0.76 -14.34 17.04
CA ALA A 52 -1.55 -15.54 16.75
C ALA A 52 -3.01 -15.42 17.22
N ASP A 53 -3.24 -14.67 18.31
CA ASP A 53 -4.54 -14.46 18.94
C ASP A 53 -5.43 -13.50 18.13
N ASP A 54 -4.83 -12.62 17.32
CA ASP A 54 -5.54 -11.66 16.48
C ASP A 54 -5.96 -12.22 15.12
N LEU A 55 -5.35 -13.33 14.66
CA LEU A 55 -5.60 -13.88 13.32
C LEU A 55 -7.08 -14.18 13.08
N ASP A 56 -7.73 -14.93 13.99
CA ASP A 56 -9.15 -15.26 13.84
C ASP A 56 -10.03 -14.01 13.84
N HIS A 57 -9.67 -13.01 14.64
CA HIS A 57 -10.42 -11.76 14.69
C HIS A 57 -10.30 -10.97 13.40
N ILE A 58 -9.10 -10.88 12.82
CA ILE A 58 -8.88 -10.22 11.52
C ILE A 58 -9.68 -10.95 10.41
N LEU A 59 -9.65 -12.28 10.44
CA LEU A 59 -10.31 -13.13 9.43
C LEU A 59 -11.84 -13.13 9.55
N ALA A 60 -12.38 -12.98 10.77
CA ALA A 60 -13.81 -12.93 11.04
C ALA A 60 -14.26 -11.55 11.55
N HIS A 61 -13.63 -10.48 11.05
CA HIS A 61 -13.79 -9.15 11.60
C HIS A 61 -15.25 -8.66 11.47
N PRO A 62 -15.88 -8.13 12.53
CA PRO A 62 -17.34 -7.95 12.60
C PRO A 62 -17.93 -6.94 11.61
N TRP A 63 -17.15 -5.95 11.19
CA TRP A 63 -17.63 -4.87 10.30
C TRP A 63 -16.63 -4.47 9.21
N LEU A 64 -15.33 -4.46 9.51
CA LEU A 64 -14.28 -4.19 8.51
C LEU A 64 -14.16 -5.32 7.49
N ARG A 65 -14.59 -5.03 6.26
CA ARG A 65 -14.35 -5.86 5.08
C ARG A 65 -12.95 -5.57 4.52
N LEU A 66 -11.96 -6.30 5.02
CA LEU A 66 -10.57 -6.16 4.61
C LEU A 66 -10.37 -6.76 3.21
N ASN A 67 -9.73 -5.99 2.33
CA ASN A 67 -9.32 -6.42 0.99
C ASN A 67 -7.84 -6.08 0.78
N LEU A 68 -7.00 -7.10 0.61
CA LEU A 68 -5.57 -6.97 0.33
C LEU A 68 -5.32 -7.19 -1.16
N ILE A 69 -4.84 -6.16 -1.83
CA ILE A 69 -4.58 -6.21 -3.28
C ILE A 69 -3.11 -6.53 -3.51
N THR A 70 -2.86 -7.54 -4.33
CA THR A 70 -1.53 -7.87 -4.87
C THR A 70 -1.58 -7.82 -6.39
N THR A 71 -0.44 -7.53 -7.01
CA THR A 71 -0.30 -7.62 -8.46
C THR A 71 0.39 -8.93 -8.80
N ARG A 72 -0.30 -9.80 -9.54
CA ARG A 72 0.28 -11.02 -10.06
C ARG A 72 0.96 -10.75 -11.40
N CYS A 73 2.26 -10.97 -11.47
CA CYS A 73 3.04 -10.82 -12.68
C CYS A 73 2.84 -11.99 -13.65
N GLN A 74 2.92 -11.70 -14.94
CA GLN A 74 2.84 -12.66 -16.06
C GLN A 74 4.10 -12.59 -16.93
N GLY A 75 4.34 -13.65 -17.72
CA GLY A 75 5.43 -13.69 -18.71
C GLY A 75 6.80 -13.32 -18.12
N LEU A 76 7.53 -12.43 -18.81
CA LEU A 76 8.87 -12.00 -18.38
C LEU A 76 8.86 -11.31 -17.01
N ALA A 77 7.80 -10.57 -16.66
CA ALA A 77 7.66 -9.91 -15.36
C ALA A 77 7.48 -10.91 -14.20
N ALA A 78 7.12 -12.17 -14.49
CA ALA A 78 7.02 -13.24 -13.50
C ALA A 78 8.34 -14.00 -13.28
N SER A 79 9.39 -13.70 -14.04
CA SER A 79 10.67 -14.43 -14.01
C SER A 79 11.31 -14.43 -12.62
N ARG A 80 12.02 -15.51 -12.29
CA ARG A 80 12.86 -15.61 -11.09
C ARG A 80 14.20 -14.90 -11.25
N GLN A 81 14.65 -14.70 -12.49
CA GLN A 81 15.88 -13.96 -12.78
C GLN A 81 15.59 -12.47 -12.77
N SER A 82 16.21 -11.72 -11.86
CA SER A 82 15.94 -10.29 -11.67
C SER A 82 16.17 -9.44 -12.93
N SER A 83 17.15 -9.80 -13.75
CA SER A 83 17.41 -9.13 -15.04
C SER A 83 16.28 -9.32 -16.04
N VAL A 84 15.78 -10.54 -16.18
CA VAL A 84 14.63 -10.87 -17.06
C VAL A 84 13.35 -10.24 -16.52
N GLN A 85 13.16 -10.25 -15.20
CA GLN A 85 12.04 -9.58 -14.56
C GLN A 85 12.06 -8.07 -14.82
N ALA A 86 13.24 -7.44 -14.74
CA ALA A 86 13.42 -6.02 -15.06
C ALA A 86 13.07 -5.70 -16.52
N ILE A 87 13.42 -6.57 -17.48
CA ILE A 87 12.99 -6.44 -18.88
C ILE A 87 11.46 -6.50 -18.98
N GLY A 88 10.82 -7.44 -18.28
CA GLY A 88 9.37 -7.52 -18.21
C GLY A 88 8.72 -6.23 -17.69
N PHE A 89 9.25 -5.65 -16.61
CA PHE A 89 8.77 -4.37 -16.09
C PHE A 89 9.01 -3.20 -17.06
N ALA A 90 10.14 -3.17 -17.76
CA ALA A 90 10.41 -2.15 -18.77
C ALA A 90 9.41 -2.23 -19.94
N LEU A 91 9.11 -3.43 -20.43
CA LEU A 91 8.10 -3.65 -21.48
C LEU A 91 6.70 -3.23 -21.00
N ALA A 92 6.31 -3.59 -19.78
CA ALA A 92 5.05 -3.19 -19.18
C ALA A 92 4.96 -1.65 -19.04
N PHE A 93 6.03 -1.00 -18.60
CA PHE A 93 6.12 0.47 -18.53
C PHE A 93 5.94 1.12 -19.91
N MET A 94 6.61 0.62 -20.95
CA MET A 94 6.42 1.11 -22.32
C MET A 94 4.99 0.91 -22.83
N GLY A 95 4.34 -0.20 -22.46
CA GLY A 95 2.92 -0.42 -22.70
C GLY A 95 2.04 0.64 -22.03
N ASN A 96 2.29 0.93 -20.75
CA ASN A 96 1.56 1.93 -19.96
C ASN A 96 1.66 3.35 -20.53
N LEU A 97 2.81 3.70 -21.13
CA LEU A 97 2.99 4.98 -21.83
C LEU A 97 2.05 5.14 -23.02
N ARG A 98 1.71 4.04 -23.70
CA ARG A 98 0.72 4.05 -24.81
C ARG A 98 -0.70 4.04 -24.28
N HIS A 99 -1.04 3.06 -23.43
CA HIS A 99 -2.33 2.97 -22.77
C HIS A 99 -2.23 2.11 -21.52
N ARG A 100 -2.89 2.51 -20.43
CA ARG A 100 -2.80 1.79 -19.15
C ARG A 100 -3.27 0.35 -19.26
N ASP A 101 -4.30 0.08 -20.05
CA ASP A 101 -4.85 -1.28 -20.24
C ASP A 101 -3.84 -2.27 -20.83
N ARG A 102 -2.77 -1.80 -21.48
CA ARG A 102 -1.68 -2.66 -21.95
C ARG A 102 -0.95 -3.35 -20.79
N LEU A 103 -1.05 -2.82 -19.58
CA LEU A 103 -0.53 -3.46 -18.36
C LEU A 103 -1.20 -4.83 -18.10
N ALA A 104 -2.44 -5.05 -18.55
CA ALA A 104 -3.14 -6.32 -18.37
C ALA A 104 -2.45 -7.52 -19.04
N GLY A 105 -1.59 -7.28 -20.04
CA GLY A 105 -0.77 -8.34 -20.65
C GLY A 105 0.42 -8.78 -19.78
N SER A 106 0.79 -8.00 -18.76
CA SER A 106 1.90 -8.29 -17.85
C SER A 106 1.45 -8.52 -16.41
N PHE A 107 0.23 -8.10 -16.06
CA PHE A 107 -0.27 -8.08 -14.69
C PHE A 107 -1.74 -8.50 -14.60
N GLU A 108 -2.06 -9.23 -13.55
CA GLU A 108 -3.42 -9.54 -13.11
C GLU A 108 -3.62 -9.02 -11.68
N ARG A 109 -4.85 -8.64 -11.33
CA ARG A 109 -5.23 -8.20 -9.99
C ARG A 109 -5.58 -9.42 -9.14
N CYS A 110 -5.07 -9.51 -7.92
CA CYS A 110 -5.50 -10.52 -6.95
C CYS A 110 -5.97 -9.82 -5.67
N VAL A 111 -7.22 -10.05 -5.29
CA VAL A 111 -7.86 -9.48 -4.10
C VAL A 111 -8.06 -10.60 -3.07
N PHE A 112 -7.33 -10.52 -1.97
CA PHE A 112 -7.49 -11.41 -0.83
C PHE A 112 -8.43 -10.76 0.20
N HIS A 113 -9.53 -11.41 0.58
CA HIS A 113 -10.58 -10.80 1.39
C HIS A 113 -11.01 -11.61 2.62
N ASN A 114 -11.37 -10.94 3.71
CA ASN A 114 -11.80 -11.59 4.97
C ASN A 114 -13.32 -11.80 5.09
N HIS A 115 -14.07 -11.56 4.02
CA HIS A 115 -15.54 -11.60 4.03
C HIS A 115 -16.06 -12.71 3.11
N ALA A 116 -17.30 -13.14 3.33
CA ALA A 116 -17.84 -14.36 2.73
C ALA A 116 -17.90 -14.33 1.20
N GLU A 117 -18.23 -13.18 0.61
CA GLU A 117 -18.39 -13.02 -0.83
C GLU A 117 -17.51 -11.88 -1.34
N PRO A 118 -16.79 -12.07 -2.47
CA PRO A 118 -16.03 -11.02 -3.11
C PRO A 118 -16.80 -9.71 -3.18
N GLY A 119 -16.16 -8.60 -2.79
CA GLY A 119 -16.77 -7.29 -2.91
C GLY A 119 -17.03 -6.98 -4.39
N ASP A 120 -18.25 -6.59 -4.71
CA ASP A 120 -18.69 -6.28 -6.07
C ASP A 120 -18.68 -4.78 -6.38
N ALA A 121 -18.15 -3.95 -5.47
CA ALA A 121 -18.29 -2.50 -5.52
C ALA A 121 -17.59 -1.80 -6.70
N LEU A 122 -16.67 -2.48 -7.39
CA LEU A 122 -15.86 -1.92 -8.47
C LEU A 122 -16.40 -2.31 -9.84
N ARG A 123 -16.35 -1.38 -10.79
CA ARG A 123 -16.61 -1.67 -12.20
C ARG A 123 -15.50 -2.53 -12.77
N ALA A 124 -15.85 -3.39 -13.72
CA ALA A 124 -14.87 -4.16 -14.47
C ALA A 124 -13.93 -3.22 -15.25
N ASP A 125 -12.65 -3.60 -15.31
CA ASP A 125 -11.63 -2.93 -16.10
C ASP A 125 -10.83 -3.95 -16.92
N ALA A 126 -9.73 -3.50 -17.55
CA ALA A 126 -8.93 -4.35 -18.42
C ALA A 126 -8.19 -5.49 -17.69
N PHE A 127 -8.06 -5.45 -16.36
CA PHE A 127 -7.32 -6.47 -15.64
C PHE A 127 -8.19 -7.65 -15.28
N ARG A 128 -7.70 -8.85 -15.58
CA ARG A 128 -8.24 -10.06 -14.97
C ARG A 128 -8.07 -9.95 -13.45
N THR A 129 -9.18 -10.07 -12.74
CA THR A 129 -9.22 -10.00 -11.28
C THR A 129 -9.52 -11.37 -10.70
N HIS A 130 -8.68 -11.81 -9.77
CA HIS A 130 -8.86 -13.02 -8.99
C HIS A 130 -9.27 -12.65 -7.57
N HIS A 131 -10.18 -13.42 -7.00
CA HIS A 131 -10.61 -13.27 -5.62
C HIS A 131 -10.26 -14.54 -4.84
N ALA A 132 -9.74 -14.35 -3.63
CA ALA A 132 -9.38 -15.44 -2.73
C ALA A 132 -9.75 -15.06 -1.29
N ALA A 133 -10.30 -16.01 -0.55
CA ALA A 133 -10.54 -15.81 0.88
C ALA A 133 -9.20 -15.70 1.62
N LEU A 134 -9.13 -14.77 2.57
CA LEU A 134 -8.05 -14.73 3.55
C LEU A 134 -8.22 -15.90 4.51
N THR A 135 -7.10 -16.53 4.82
CA THR A 135 -6.99 -17.66 5.73
C THR A 135 -5.77 -17.44 6.62
N ARG A 136 -5.64 -18.24 7.68
CA ARG A 136 -4.43 -18.24 8.53
C ARG A 136 -3.15 -18.46 7.72
N ASP A 137 -3.24 -19.28 6.66
CA ASP A 137 -2.08 -19.68 5.84
C ASP A 137 -1.66 -18.63 4.80
N ASN A 138 -2.55 -17.71 4.44
CA ASN A 138 -2.26 -16.70 3.41
C ASN A 138 -2.27 -15.25 3.88
N LEU A 139 -2.78 -14.92 5.08
CA LEU A 139 -2.84 -13.54 5.54
C LEU A 139 -1.48 -12.87 5.56
N ALA A 140 -0.47 -13.54 6.11
CA ALA A 140 0.89 -13.01 6.18
C ALA A 140 1.51 -12.87 4.77
N SER A 141 1.40 -13.89 3.92
CA SER A 141 2.00 -13.88 2.59
C SER A 141 1.31 -12.89 1.63
N ALA A 142 -0.02 -12.75 1.70
CA ALA A 142 -0.78 -11.73 0.97
C ALA A 142 -0.43 -10.31 1.45
N THR A 143 -0.29 -10.10 2.75
CA THR A 143 0.12 -8.80 3.32
C THR A 143 1.53 -8.43 2.88
N LEU A 144 2.48 -9.37 2.96
CA LEU A 144 3.85 -9.18 2.50
C LEU A 144 3.87 -8.84 1.00
N ALA A 145 3.20 -9.65 0.18
CA ALA A 145 3.14 -9.45 -1.27
C ALA A 145 2.57 -8.08 -1.65
N SER A 146 1.51 -7.64 -0.96
CA SER A 146 0.88 -6.33 -1.19
C SER A 146 1.83 -5.15 -0.90
N GLY A 147 2.89 -5.36 -0.10
CA GLY A 147 3.96 -4.39 0.14
C GLY A 147 5.31 -4.71 -0.51
N THR A 148 5.39 -5.76 -1.35
CA THR A 148 6.65 -6.20 -1.96
C THR A 148 7.08 -5.26 -3.09
N ILE A 149 8.04 -4.39 -2.79
CA ILE A 149 8.57 -3.41 -3.74
C ILE A 149 9.31 -4.14 -4.89
N PRO A 150 8.88 -3.98 -6.14
CA PRO A 150 9.48 -4.66 -7.29
C PRO A 150 10.99 -4.40 -7.42
N LEU A 151 11.77 -5.45 -7.69
CA LEU A 151 13.25 -5.43 -7.81
C LEU A 151 14.03 -5.00 -6.55
N MET A 152 13.34 -4.64 -5.47
CA MET A 152 13.95 -4.26 -4.19
C MET A 152 13.75 -5.33 -3.12
N MET A 153 12.65 -6.07 -3.20
CA MET A 153 12.31 -7.19 -2.32
C MET A 153 12.15 -8.47 -3.13
N GLU A 154 12.22 -9.62 -2.46
CA GLU A 154 11.94 -10.90 -3.07
C GLU A 154 10.45 -10.99 -3.44
N THR A 155 10.20 -11.40 -4.69
CA THR A 155 8.84 -11.65 -5.16
C THR A 155 8.20 -12.78 -4.35
N VAL A 156 7.03 -12.53 -3.77
CA VAL A 156 6.26 -13.57 -3.08
C VAL A 156 5.65 -14.49 -4.12
N ARG A 157 5.71 -15.80 -3.92
CA ARG A 157 5.20 -16.76 -4.92
C ARG A 157 4.18 -17.70 -4.31
N ASP A 158 3.24 -18.13 -5.15
CA ASP A 158 2.32 -19.23 -4.89
C ASP A 158 1.58 -19.07 -3.55
N ILE A 159 0.94 -17.90 -3.38
CA ILE A 159 0.19 -17.56 -2.17
C ILE A 159 -0.98 -18.56 -2.01
N PRO A 160 -1.14 -19.23 -0.84
CA PRO A 160 -2.20 -20.22 -0.64
C PRO A 160 -3.60 -19.66 -0.91
N ALA A 161 -4.47 -20.49 -1.49
CA ALA A 161 -5.82 -20.14 -1.97
C ALA A 161 -5.89 -19.03 -3.04
N GLY A 162 -4.75 -18.43 -3.43
CA GLY A 162 -4.63 -17.51 -4.55
C GLY A 162 -4.15 -18.19 -5.83
N PRO A 163 -4.16 -17.49 -6.96
CA PRO A 163 -3.68 -18.04 -8.23
C PRO A 163 -2.14 -18.18 -8.18
N ALA A 164 -1.61 -19.38 -8.43
CA ALA A 164 -0.17 -19.70 -8.33
C ALA A 164 0.74 -18.90 -9.30
N GLY A 165 1.69 -18.12 -8.79
CA GLY A 165 2.54 -17.26 -9.61
C GLY A 165 3.37 -16.27 -8.81
N ALA A 166 3.88 -15.24 -9.47
CA ALA A 166 4.67 -14.16 -8.88
C ALA A 166 3.77 -13.01 -8.41
N HIS A 167 3.78 -12.69 -7.12
CA HIS A 167 3.02 -11.59 -6.52
C HIS A 167 3.94 -10.49 -5.97
N ILE A 168 3.57 -9.26 -6.30
CA ILE A 168 4.26 -8.02 -5.87
C ILE A 168 3.22 -6.99 -5.41
N ASP A 169 3.70 -5.81 -5.01
CA ASP A 169 2.90 -4.70 -4.51
C ASP A 169 1.66 -4.43 -5.40
N GLY A 170 0.48 -4.37 -4.76
CA GLY A 170 -0.80 -4.10 -5.45
C GLY A 170 -0.82 -2.73 -6.13
N GLY A 171 -0.03 -1.80 -5.60
CA GLY A 171 0.13 -0.47 -6.15
C GLY A 171 0.82 -0.43 -7.52
N MET A 172 1.40 -1.54 -7.99
CA MET A 172 1.88 -1.62 -9.38
C MET A 172 0.78 -1.24 -10.38
N ILE A 173 -0.44 -1.75 -10.16
CA ILE A 173 -1.61 -1.39 -10.95
C ILE A 173 -2.54 -0.43 -10.22
N ASP A 174 -2.80 -0.60 -8.91
CA ASP A 174 -3.81 0.15 -8.16
C ASP A 174 -3.16 0.97 -7.01
N TYR A 175 -2.38 2.00 -7.35
CA TYR A 175 -1.49 2.70 -6.40
C TYR A 175 -2.24 3.54 -5.36
N HIS A 176 -2.96 4.56 -5.81
CA HIS A 176 -3.78 5.41 -4.95
C HIS A 176 -5.26 4.99 -4.94
N MET A 177 -5.54 3.73 -5.31
CA MET A 177 -6.90 3.17 -5.42
C MET A 177 -7.83 4.05 -6.25
N ASP A 178 -7.33 4.63 -7.34
CA ASP A 178 -8.11 5.33 -8.37
C ASP A 178 -8.92 4.30 -9.17
N LEU A 179 -9.97 3.78 -8.52
CA LEU A 179 -10.79 2.67 -8.98
C LEU A 179 -12.22 3.16 -9.27
N ALA A 180 -12.83 2.64 -10.32
CA ALA A 180 -14.18 3.03 -10.67
C ALA A 180 -15.18 2.32 -9.75
N LEU A 181 -15.82 3.03 -8.82
CA LEU A 181 -16.98 2.51 -8.10
C LEU A 181 -18.13 2.29 -9.10
N ARG A 182 -18.95 1.27 -8.88
CA ARG A 182 -20.17 1.11 -9.68
C ARG A 182 -21.18 2.19 -9.36
N ASP A 183 -22.02 2.48 -10.34
CA ASP A 183 -23.01 3.55 -10.28
C ASP A 183 -24.12 3.23 -9.26
N ASP A 184 -24.37 1.95 -8.99
CA ASP A 184 -25.33 1.43 -8.00
C ASP A 184 -24.77 1.32 -6.58
N GLN A 185 -23.48 1.63 -6.39
CA GLN A 185 -22.84 1.60 -5.08
C GLN A 185 -22.90 2.98 -4.46
N ASP A 186 -23.25 3.05 -3.18
CA ASP A 186 -23.11 4.26 -2.39
C ASP A 186 -21.65 4.46 -1.93
N GLY A 187 -21.35 5.67 -1.42
CA GLY A 187 -20.09 5.97 -0.76
C GLY A 187 -19.00 6.54 -1.67
N ILE A 188 -17.80 6.64 -1.09
CA ILE A 188 -16.64 7.32 -1.67
C ILE A 188 -15.38 6.49 -1.46
N LEU A 189 -14.38 6.71 -2.31
CA LEU A 189 -13.03 6.26 -2.09
C LEU A 189 -12.34 7.20 -1.10
N PHE A 190 -12.16 6.74 0.14
CA PHE A 190 -11.40 7.48 1.15
C PHE A 190 -9.92 7.09 1.12
N ILE A 191 -9.06 8.04 0.74
CA ILE A 191 -7.63 7.83 0.49
C ILE A 191 -6.81 8.66 1.49
N PRO A 192 -6.48 8.11 2.67
CA PRO A 192 -5.53 8.74 3.58
C PRO A 192 -4.11 8.57 3.01
N HIS A 193 -3.55 9.63 2.44
CA HIS A 193 -2.27 9.56 1.74
C HIS A 193 -1.41 10.80 1.98
N TYR A 194 -0.09 10.62 2.00
CA TYR A 194 0.85 11.69 2.31
C TYR A 194 1.14 12.62 1.11
N GLU A 195 0.60 12.31 -0.07
CA GLU A 195 0.67 13.11 -1.30
C GLU A 195 -0.75 13.51 -1.69
N GLN A 196 -0.94 14.77 -2.11
CA GLN A 196 -2.21 15.26 -2.67
C GLN A 196 -2.48 14.72 -4.08
N ARG A 197 -1.41 14.53 -4.87
CA ARG A 197 -1.53 14.07 -6.25
C ARG A 197 -1.87 12.58 -6.32
N VAL A 198 -3.04 12.28 -6.85
CA VAL A 198 -3.52 10.92 -7.10
C VAL A 198 -3.11 10.45 -8.50
N VAL A 199 -2.71 9.19 -8.62
CA VAL A 199 -2.39 8.53 -9.89
C VAL A 199 -2.86 7.08 -9.89
N PRO A 200 -3.22 6.50 -11.05
CA PRO A 200 -3.75 5.14 -11.13
C PRO A 200 -2.77 4.07 -10.65
N GLY A 201 -1.56 4.03 -11.22
CA GLY A 201 -0.57 2.98 -10.93
C GLY A 201 0.81 3.52 -10.56
N TRP A 202 1.66 2.65 -10.02
CA TRP A 202 3.01 3.02 -9.57
C TRP A 202 3.89 3.58 -10.70
N PHE A 203 3.77 3.02 -11.91
CA PHE A 203 4.46 3.53 -13.10
C PHE A 203 4.07 4.96 -13.48
N ASP A 204 2.91 5.43 -13.05
CA ASP A 204 2.42 6.76 -13.37
C ASP A 204 2.96 7.85 -12.43
N LYS A 205 3.61 7.46 -11.33
CA LYS A 205 4.10 8.39 -10.30
C LYS A 205 5.00 9.48 -10.88
N GLY A 206 5.90 9.12 -11.82
CA GLY A 206 6.80 10.06 -12.49
C GLY A 206 6.21 10.77 -13.72
N LEU A 207 5.04 10.35 -14.20
CA LEU A 207 4.44 10.87 -15.42
C LEU A 207 3.54 12.07 -15.11
N LYS A 208 4.08 13.29 -15.20
CA LYS A 208 3.38 14.54 -14.81
C LYS A 208 1.99 14.73 -15.42
N ARG A 209 1.77 14.21 -16.63
CA ARG A 209 0.47 14.31 -17.34
C ARG A 209 -0.58 13.30 -16.86
N ARG A 210 -0.20 12.29 -16.07
CA ARG A 210 -1.18 11.36 -15.51
C ARG A 210 -1.89 12.02 -14.33
N ALA A 211 -3.20 11.87 -14.27
CA ALA A 211 -4.07 12.27 -13.17
C ALA A 211 -5.00 11.12 -12.78
N ALA A 212 -5.73 11.29 -11.68
CA ALA A 212 -6.83 10.41 -11.30
C ALA A 212 -7.91 10.36 -12.39
N ARG A 213 -8.56 9.21 -12.54
CA ARG A 213 -9.66 8.96 -13.48
C ARG A 213 -11.02 8.97 -12.79
N HIS A 214 -11.05 8.71 -11.48
CA HIS A 214 -12.25 8.51 -10.67
C HIS A 214 -12.29 9.46 -9.47
N GLY A 215 -11.81 10.69 -9.66
CA GLY A 215 -11.70 11.71 -8.60
C GLY A 215 -13.05 12.26 -8.13
N GLU A 216 -14.12 12.09 -8.92
CA GLU A 216 -15.47 12.56 -8.64
C GLU A 216 -16.11 11.92 -7.39
N ARG A 217 -15.65 10.71 -7.03
CA ARG A 217 -16.10 9.98 -5.83
C ARG A 217 -14.94 9.68 -4.89
N MET A 218 -13.98 10.59 -4.79
CA MET A 218 -12.78 10.43 -3.98
C MET A 218 -12.62 11.53 -2.94
N LEU A 219 -12.28 11.13 -1.71
CA LEU A 219 -11.84 12.03 -0.64
C LEU A 219 -10.41 11.68 -0.25
N VAL A 220 -9.48 12.59 -0.51
CA VAL A 220 -8.07 12.42 -0.12
C VAL A 220 -7.81 13.20 1.17
N LEU A 221 -7.40 12.51 2.22
CA LEU A 221 -6.88 13.14 3.44
C LEU A 221 -5.35 13.18 3.32
N SER A 222 -4.78 14.39 3.28
CA SER A 222 -3.33 14.59 3.08
C SER A 222 -2.79 15.75 3.92
N PRO A 223 -1.49 15.74 4.27
CA PRO A 223 -0.87 16.80 5.06
C PRO A 223 -0.83 18.13 4.30
N ASN A 224 -0.97 19.24 5.03
CA ASN A 224 -0.70 20.58 4.48
C ASN A 224 0.76 20.66 3.99
N PRO A 225 1.03 21.04 2.72
CA PRO A 225 2.38 21.16 2.17
C PRO A 225 3.32 22.05 2.99
N GLU A 226 2.80 23.12 3.62
CA GLU A 226 3.60 24.02 4.47
C GLU A 226 4.09 23.32 5.73
N HIS A 227 3.29 22.41 6.31
CA HIS A 227 3.71 21.60 7.45
C HIS A 227 4.75 20.57 7.03
N VAL A 228 4.62 19.98 5.84
CA VAL A 228 5.62 19.06 5.28
C VAL A 228 6.97 19.76 5.06
N ALA A 229 6.96 21.00 4.58
CA ALA A 229 8.17 21.79 4.34
C ALA A 229 8.98 22.05 5.63
N ARG A 230 8.34 22.02 6.80
CA ARG A 230 8.98 22.19 8.12
C ARG A 230 9.59 20.90 8.69
N LEU A 231 9.31 19.74 8.09
CA LEU A 231 9.90 18.48 8.53
C LEU A 231 11.41 18.44 8.23
N PRO A 232 12.19 17.60 8.95
CA PRO A 232 13.60 17.39 8.62
C PRO A 232 13.81 17.02 7.15
N GLY A 233 14.54 17.89 6.43
CA GLY A 233 14.79 17.74 5.00
C GLY A 233 13.62 18.12 4.08
N GLY A 234 12.60 18.80 4.60
CA GLY A 234 11.48 19.38 3.85
C GLY A 234 10.55 18.36 3.18
N LYS A 235 10.45 17.16 3.76
CA LYS A 235 9.70 16.05 3.16
C LYS A 235 9.19 15.07 4.22
N ILE A 236 8.18 14.29 3.84
CA ILE A 236 7.75 13.10 4.59
C ILE A 236 8.90 12.06 4.60
N PRO A 237 9.22 11.45 5.76
CA PRO A 237 10.19 10.37 5.85
C PRO A 237 9.85 9.19 4.92
N CYS A 238 10.86 8.57 4.32
CA CYS A 238 10.67 7.50 3.35
C CYS A 238 11.87 6.55 3.29
N ARG A 239 11.74 5.45 2.55
CA ARG A 239 12.83 4.45 2.38
C ARG A 239 14.17 5.02 1.88
N LYS A 240 14.16 6.18 1.19
CA LYS A 240 15.41 6.83 0.75
C LYS A 240 16.25 7.33 1.93
N ASP A 241 15.67 7.42 3.13
CA ASP A 241 16.33 7.92 4.32
C ASP A 241 17.37 6.94 4.88
N PHE A 242 17.23 5.64 4.63
CA PHE A 242 18.31 4.68 4.92
C PHE A 242 19.61 5.00 4.16
N LYS A 243 19.50 5.49 2.93
CA LYS A 243 20.66 5.96 2.16
C LYS A 243 21.12 7.36 2.61
N ARG A 244 20.19 8.28 2.84
CA ARG A 244 20.49 9.68 3.21
C ARG A 244 21.20 9.79 4.56
N TYR A 245 20.76 9.00 5.54
CA TYR A 245 21.27 8.98 6.90
C TYR A 245 22.12 7.73 7.16
N HIS A 246 22.81 7.20 6.15
CA HIS A 246 23.71 6.07 6.32
C HIS A 246 24.69 6.34 7.47
N GLN A 247 24.80 5.40 8.41
CA GLN A 247 25.58 5.51 9.66
C GLN A 247 25.13 6.62 10.63
N ARG A 248 23.96 7.22 10.40
CA ARG A 248 23.36 8.32 11.21
C ARG A 248 21.93 7.97 11.62
N ASP A 249 21.73 6.75 12.10
CA ASP A 249 20.42 6.21 12.43
C ASP A 249 19.65 7.03 13.46
N ALA A 250 20.33 7.67 14.42
CA ALA A 250 19.70 8.57 15.37
C ALA A 250 18.99 9.75 14.67
N GLU A 251 19.62 10.33 13.64
CA GLU A 251 19.03 11.43 12.87
C GLU A 251 17.92 10.94 11.93
N ARG A 252 18.07 9.73 11.38
CA ARG A 252 16.97 9.05 10.66
C ARG A 252 15.76 8.94 11.58
N LEU A 253 15.94 8.42 12.79
CA LEU A 253 14.87 8.25 13.77
C LEU A 253 14.25 9.58 14.18
N GLN A 254 15.04 10.65 14.35
CA GLN A 254 14.52 11.98 14.63
C GLN A 254 13.62 12.49 13.49
N ALA A 255 14.01 12.28 12.22
CA ALA A 255 13.18 12.63 11.07
C ALA A 255 11.87 11.82 11.05
N TRP A 256 11.94 10.52 11.35
CA TRP A 256 10.76 9.65 11.43
C TRP A 256 9.81 10.06 12.56
N ARG A 257 10.32 10.37 13.76
CA ARG A 257 9.51 10.89 14.88
C ARG A 257 8.79 12.18 14.51
N ALA A 258 9.47 13.14 13.91
CA ALA A 258 8.83 14.38 13.45
C ALA A 258 7.68 14.12 12.43
N GLY A 259 7.83 13.10 11.58
CA GLY A 259 6.76 12.67 10.67
C GLY A 259 5.57 12.03 11.40
N LEU A 260 5.82 11.24 12.44
CA LEU A 260 4.78 10.65 13.30
C LEU A 260 4.02 11.72 14.07
N ASP A 261 4.72 12.69 14.67
CA ASP A 261 4.11 13.82 15.39
C ASP A 261 3.22 14.69 14.45
N LEU A 262 3.60 14.81 13.18
CA LEU A 262 2.73 15.45 12.18
C LEU A 262 1.49 14.60 11.88
N SER A 263 1.65 13.27 11.79
CA SER A 263 0.53 12.35 11.55
C SER A 263 -0.48 12.37 12.69
N GLU A 264 -0.04 12.44 13.95
CA GLU A 264 -0.92 12.55 15.12
C GLU A 264 -1.75 13.83 15.08
N ARG A 265 -1.10 14.98 14.81
CA ARG A 265 -1.81 16.26 14.67
C ARG A 265 -2.86 16.24 13.55
N ILE A 266 -2.57 15.57 12.43
CA ILE A 266 -3.55 15.41 11.34
C ILE A 266 -4.73 14.55 11.80
N ALA A 267 -4.48 13.48 12.55
CA ALA A 267 -5.54 12.63 13.08
C ALA A 267 -6.44 13.40 14.07
N ASP A 268 -5.85 14.21 14.94
CA ASP A 268 -6.60 15.04 15.90
C ASP A 268 -7.39 16.15 15.20
N GLU A 269 -6.80 16.87 14.23
CA GLU A 269 -7.54 17.87 13.45
C GLU A 269 -8.69 17.22 12.67
N PHE A 270 -8.46 16.05 12.06
CA PHE A 270 -9.51 15.33 11.34
C PHE A 270 -10.64 14.88 12.28
N ARG A 271 -10.31 14.36 13.46
CA ARG A 271 -11.29 13.98 14.49
C ARG A 271 -12.15 15.17 14.90
N ASP A 272 -11.54 16.32 15.12
CA ASP A 272 -12.24 17.56 15.46
C ASP A 272 -13.17 18.04 14.35
N VAL A 273 -12.72 18.00 13.09
CA VAL A 273 -13.52 18.37 11.92
C VAL A 273 -14.73 17.46 11.76
N VAL A 274 -14.54 16.14 11.94
CA VAL A 274 -15.62 15.15 11.91
C VAL A 274 -16.60 15.37 13.06
N ALA A 275 -16.12 15.53 14.29
CA ALA A 275 -16.95 15.71 15.47
C ALA A 275 -17.80 16.99 15.42
N ARG A 276 -17.28 18.05 14.79
CA ARG A 276 -18.01 19.32 14.58
C ARG A 276 -18.92 19.32 13.35
N GLY A 277 -18.85 18.30 12.49
CA GLY A 277 -19.60 18.25 11.23
C GLY A 277 -19.16 19.29 10.20
N THR A 278 -17.89 19.75 10.26
CA THR A 278 -17.38 20.85 9.41
C THR A 278 -16.56 20.39 8.21
N ILE A 279 -16.63 19.10 7.84
CA ILE A 279 -15.87 18.53 6.71
C ILE A 279 -16.09 19.35 5.44
N MET A 280 -17.34 19.71 5.14
CA MET A 280 -17.70 20.41 3.90
C MET A 280 -16.99 21.77 3.76
N SER A 281 -16.70 22.47 4.86
CA SER A 281 -15.98 23.76 4.82
C SER A 281 -14.47 23.61 4.68
N ARG A 282 -13.94 22.38 4.74
CA ARG A 282 -12.52 22.06 4.61
C ARG A 282 -12.17 21.42 3.27
N LEU A 283 -13.17 21.13 2.43
CA LEU A 283 -12.96 20.49 1.13
C LEU A 283 -12.25 21.43 0.16
N GLN A 284 -11.32 20.86 -0.61
CA GLN A 284 -10.62 21.50 -1.71
C GLN A 284 -10.71 20.59 -2.94
N PRO A 285 -10.78 21.14 -4.16
CA PRO A 285 -10.64 20.35 -5.38
C PRO A 285 -9.32 19.58 -5.41
N LEU A 286 -9.36 18.35 -5.94
CA LEU A 286 -8.18 17.50 -6.17
C LEU A 286 -7.32 17.96 -7.35
#